data_AF-A0A1D2U2M6-F1
#
_entry.id   AF-A0A1D2U2M6-F1
#
_cell.length_a   1.000
_cell.length_b   1.000
_cell.length_c   1.000
_cell.angle_alpha   90.00
_cell.angle_beta   90.00
_cell.angle_gamma   90.00
#
_symmetry.space_group_name_H-M   'P 1'
#
loop_
_entity.id
_entity.type
_entity.pdbx_description
1 polymer ?
#
loop_
_entity_poly.entity_id
_entity_poly.type
_entity_poly.pdbx_seq_one_letter_code
_entity_poly.pdbx_strand_id
1 'polypeptide(L)' 'MTATSPRIVCIACETREVGMYDLVCNTCRPQLEAAGLIQPATALPAFPTPPVKEQHHAAR' A
#
# COMPACT_ATOMS: atom_id res chain seq x y z
N MET A 1 -8.33 -31.32 -12.12
CA MET A 1 -7.92 -30.00 -12.63
C MET A 1 -7.11 -29.33 -11.53
N THR A 2 -5.80 -29.25 -11.65
CA THR A 2 -4.94 -28.58 -10.65
C THR A 2 -5.17 -27.07 -10.77
N ALA A 3 -5.85 -26.48 -9.77
CA ALA A 3 -6.03 -25.05 -9.71
C ALA A 3 -4.66 -24.37 -9.58
N THR A 4 -4.21 -23.73 -10.65
CA THR A 4 -3.02 -22.88 -10.61
C THR A 4 -3.44 -21.57 -9.98
N SER A 5 -2.98 -21.28 -8.77
CA SER A 5 -3.23 -20.01 -8.11
C SER A 5 -2.70 -18.86 -8.99
N PRO A 6 -3.44 -17.75 -9.13
CA PRO A 6 -2.98 -16.62 -9.93
C PRO A 6 -1.71 -16.04 -9.33
N ARG A 7 -0.70 -15.83 -10.18
CA ARG A 7 0.54 -15.12 -9.83
C ARG A 7 0.34 -13.64 -10.12
N ILE A 8 0.55 -12.81 -9.12
CA ILE A 8 0.51 -11.36 -9.28
C ILE A 8 1.93 -10.95 -9.65
N VAL A 9 2.09 -10.31 -10.80
CA VAL A 9 3.38 -9.89 -11.35
C VAL A 9 3.49 -8.37 -11.35
N CYS A 10 4.73 -7.89 -11.24
CA CYS A 10 5.04 -6.47 -11.28
C CYS A 10 4.58 -5.84 -12.61
N ILE A 11 3.73 -4.82 -12.53
CA ILE A 11 3.20 -4.14 -13.73
C ILE A 11 4.27 -3.45 -14.59
N ALA A 12 5.40 -3.09 -13.99
CA ALA A 12 6.45 -2.35 -14.68
C ALA A 12 7.38 -3.23 -15.53
N CYS A 13 7.64 -4.47 -15.11
CA CYS A 13 8.63 -5.33 -15.77
C CYS A 13 8.08 -6.71 -16.14
N GLU A 14 6.90 -7.08 -15.65
CA GLU A 14 6.17 -8.32 -15.96
C GLU A 14 6.96 -9.62 -15.70
N THR A 15 8.10 -9.51 -15.02
CA THR A 15 9.08 -10.60 -14.85
C THR A 15 9.11 -11.12 -13.42
N ARG A 16 8.79 -10.27 -12.44
CA ARG A 16 8.93 -10.58 -11.01
C ARG A 16 7.55 -10.67 -10.35
N GLU A 17 7.36 -11.69 -9.53
CA GLU A 17 6.18 -11.82 -8.68
C GLU A 17 6.19 -10.74 -7.57
N VAL A 18 5.00 -10.29 -7.20
CA VAL A 18 4.76 -9.26 -6.18
C VAL A 18 3.73 -9.76 -5.17
N GLY A 19 3.69 -9.11 -4.00
CA GLY A 19 2.68 -9.38 -2.99
C GLY A 19 1.28 -8.97 -3.46
N MET A 20 0.24 -9.48 -2.79
CA MET A 20 -1.16 -9.26 -3.16
C MET A 20 -1.58 -7.78 -3.19
N TYR A 21 -0.90 -6.92 -2.43
CA TYR A 21 -1.17 -5.50 -2.34
C TYR A 21 -0.06 -4.63 -2.97
N ASP A 22 0.93 -5.26 -3.61
CA ASP A 22 2.02 -4.57 -4.29
C ASP A 22 1.78 -4.57 -5.80
N LEU A 23 1.87 -3.40 -6.42
CA LEU A 23 1.79 -3.26 -7.88
C LEU A 23 3.16 -3.39 -8.56
N VAL A 24 4.22 -3.09 -7.82
CA VAL A 24 5.57 -2.91 -8.36
C VAL A 24 6.57 -3.67 -7.50
N CYS A 25 7.47 -4.44 -8.14
CA CYS A 25 8.56 -5.11 -7.45
C CYS A 25 9.59 -4.13 -6.87
N ASN A 26 10.34 -4.58 -5.87
CA ASN A 26 11.38 -3.78 -5.21
C ASN A 26 12.49 -3.27 -6.14
N THR A 27 12.67 -3.90 -7.31
CA THR A 27 13.64 -3.46 -8.32
C THR A 27 13.14 -2.27 -9.13
N CYS A 28 11.86 -2.27 -9.53
CA CYS A 28 11.29 -1.20 -10.36
C CYS A 28 10.84 0.01 -9.51
N ARG A 29 10.50 -0.23 -8.24
CA ARG A 29 9.96 0.79 -7.33
C ARG A 29 10.83 2.06 -7.24
N PRO A 30 12.16 2.01 -7.02
CA PRO A 30 12.98 3.22 -6.90
C PRO A 30 12.99 4.09 -8.15
N GLN A 31 12.95 3.48 -9.34
CA GLN A 31 12.93 4.23 -10.60
C GLN A 31 11.59 4.91 -10.83
N LEU A 32 10.48 4.23 -10.48
CA LEU A 32 9.14 4.82 -10.59
C LEU A 32 8.92 5.91 -9.54
N GLU A 33 9.46 5.77 -8.33
CA GLU A 33 9.46 6.81 -7.31
C GLU A 33 10.27 8.04 -7.76
N ALA A 34 11.47 7.82 -8.31
CA ALA A 34 12.30 8.90 -8.85
C ALA A 34 11.66 9.62 -10.06
N ALA A 35 10.87 8.89 -10.86
CA ALA A 35 10.09 9.46 -11.96
C ALA A 35 8.79 10.15 -11.51
N GLY A 36 8.45 10.09 -10.21
CA GLY A 36 7.21 10.65 -9.68
C GLY A 36 5.93 9.91 -10.10
N LEU A 37 6.06 8.67 -10.59
CA LEU A 37 4.94 7.86 -11.06
C LEU A 37 4.20 7.15 -9.92
N ILE A 38 4.88 6.90 -8.81
CA ILE A 38 4.31 6.32 -7.59
C ILE A 38 4.85 7.05 -6.36
N GLN A 39 4.08 7.00 -5.26
CA GLN A 39 4.52 7.52 -3.97
C GLN A 39 5.33 6.47 -3.20
N PRO A 40 6.29 6.91 -2.36
CA PRO A 40 6.98 6.01 -1.43
C PRO A 40 6.00 5.31 -0.52
N ALA A 41 6.21 4.02 -0.24
CA ALA A 41 5.32 3.22 0.62
C ALA A 41 5.15 3.80 2.05
N THR A 42 6.09 4.63 2.50
CA THR A 42 6.07 5.29 3.81
C THR A 42 5.25 6.60 3.82
N ALA A 43 4.75 7.06 2.68
CA ALA A 43 3.96 8.28 2.55
C ALA A 43 2.47 8.10 2.92
N LEU A 44 2.16 7.23 3.90
CA LEU A 44 0.84 7.30 4.53
C LEU A 44 0.75 8.69 5.17
N PRO A 45 -0.23 9.54 4.79
CA PRO A 45 -0.48 10.73 5.56
C PRO A 45 -0.73 10.26 6.99
N ALA A 46 0.01 10.82 7.95
CA ALA A 46 -0.31 10.63 9.36
C ALA A 46 -1.78 10.97 9.51
N PHE A 47 -2.64 9.96 9.63
CA PHE A 47 -4.04 10.17 9.92
C PHE A 47 -4.03 11.01 11.20
N PRO A 48 -4.58 12.23 11.21
CA PRO A 48 -4.69 12.94 12.47
C PRO A 48 -5.57 12.06 13.35
N THR A 49 -4.97 11.49 14.42
CA THR A 49 -5.71 10.83 15.48
C THR A 49 -6.84 11.77 15.88
N PRO A 50 -8.12 11.39 15.74
CA PRO A 50 -9.21 12.26 16.13
C PRO A 50 -9.05 12.56 17.62
N PRO A 51 -9.23 13.82 18.07
CA PRO A 51 -9.18 14.13 19.49
C PRO A 51 -10.27 13.31 20.17
N VAL A 52 -9.88 12.54 21.19
CA VAL A 52 -10.79 11.80 22.06
C VAL A 52 -11.74 12.83 22.65
N LYS A 53 -12.97 12.91 22.13
CA LYS A 53 -14.01 13.70 22.77
C LYS A 53 -14.34 12.98 24.06
N GLU A 54 -13.84 13.53 25.14
CA GLU A 54 -14.20 13.25 26.53
C GLU A 54 -15.72 13.47 26.66
N GLN A 55 -16.51 12.44 26.35
CA GLN A 55 -17.94 12.44 26.63
C GLN A 55 -18.12 12.33 28.15
N HIS A 56 -18.10 13.49 28.79
CA HIS A 56 -18.73 13.71 30.08
C HIS A 56 -20.17 13.17 30.02
N HIS A 57 -20.40 11.97 30.55
CA HIS A 57 -21.73 11.58 30.99
C HIS A 57 -22.05 12.33 32.28
N ALA A 58 -22.55 13.56 32.10
CA ALA A 58 -23.47 14.15 33.03
C ALA A 58 -24.87 13.53 32.80
N ALA A 59 -25.60 13.36 33.90
CA ALA A 59 -27.02 13.03 34.04
C ALA A 59 -27.41 11.54 33.95
N ARG A 60 -27.51 10.90 35.11
CA ARG A 60 -28.80 10.74 35.80
C ARG A 60 -28.63 10.56 37.30
#